data_AF-A0A0F9DGI6-F1
#
_entry.id   AF-A0A0F9DGI6-F1
#
_cell.length_a   1.000
_cell.length_b   1.000
_cell.length_c   1.000
_cell.angle_alpha   90.00
_cell.angle_beta   90.00
_cell.angle_gamma   90.00
#
_symmetry.space_group_name_H-M   'P 1'
#
loop_
_entity.id
_entity.type
_entity.pdbx_description
1 polymer ?
#
loop_
_entity_poly.entity_id
_entity_poly.type
_entity_poly.pdbx_seq_one_letter_code
_entity_poly.pdbx_strand_id
1 'polypeptide(L)'
;MSIEGYIRKRPDTGYWESQIHAGKEFRRKFAYEQEWSKWRDFYRGNWAPGVMPLNLFYMFLRSIVPRVYFRDPTVSISPAKPGAENLLFARLLERVDNKMLRRMKFKQQMKGV
;
A
#
# COMPACT_ATOMS: atom_id res chain seq x y z
N MET A 1 -24.80 -9.26 -14.93
CA MET A 1 -23.36 -9.15 -14.60
C MET A 1 -22.74 -10.51 -14.77
N SER A 2 -21.94 -10.72 -15.82
CA SER A 2 -21.07 -11.89 -15.91
C SER A 2 -19.98 -11.74 -14.86
N ILE A 3 -19.90 -12.68 -13.93
CA ILE A 3 -18.81 -12.72 -12.95
C ILE A 3 -17.61 -13.31 -13.70
N GLU A 4 -16.55 -12.53 -13.90
CA GLU A 4 -15.33 -13.01 -14.55
C GLU A 4 -14.79 -14.24 -13.82
N GLY A 5 -14.40 -15.27 -14.59
CA GLY A 5 -13.94 -16.54 -14.03
C GLY A 5 -15.01 -17.51 -13.54
N TYR A 6 -16.28 -17.29 -13.88
CA TYR A 6 -17.36 -18.23 -13.58
C TYR A 6 -18.20 -18.57 -14.82
N ILE A 7 -18.35 -19.86 -15.09
CA ILE A 7 -19.27 -20.39 -16.11
C ILE A 7 -20.48 -20.98 -15.39
N ARG A 8 -21.67 -20.42 -15.63
CA ARG A 8 -22.95 -20.89 -15.04
C ARG A 8 -22.88 -21.03 -13.51
N LYS A 9 -22.34 -20.01 -12.82
CA LYS A 9 -22.11 -19.97 -11.36
C LYS A 9 -21.14 -21.02 -10.80
N ARG A 10 -20.45 -21.77 -11.65
CA ARG A 10 -19.34 -22.64 -11.26
C ARG A 10 -18.02 -21.96 -11.59
N PRO A 11 -16.99 -22.07 -10.74
CA PRO A 11 -15.68 -21.50 -11.02
C PRO A 11 -15.10 -22.16 -12.26
N ASP A 12 -14.65 -21.36 -13.21
CA ASP A 12 -13.89 -21.82 -14.37
C ASP A 12 -12.44 -22.07 -13.93
N THR A 13 -12.11 -23.34 -13.73
CA THR A 13 -10.79 -23.75 -13.25
C THR A 13 -9.67 -23.31 -14.19
N GLY A 14 -9.89 -23.33 -15.51
CA GLY A 14 -8.88 -22.94 -16.50
C GLY A 14 -8.61 -21.43 -16.47
N TYR A 15 -9.67 -20.63 -16.34
CA TYR A 15 -9.51 -19.20 -16.12
C TYR A 15 -8.71 -18.91 -14.84
N TRP A 16 -9.11 -19.48 -13.70
CA TRP A 16 -8.42 -19.21 -12.43
C TRP A 16 -6.98 -19.71 -12.41
N GLU A 17 -6.69 -20.84 -13.04
CA GLU A 17 -5.34 -21.34 -13.22
C GLU A 17 -4.49 -20.35 -14.06
N SER A 18 -5.04 -19.84 -15.16
CA SER A 18 -4.37 -18.82 -15.98
C SER A 18 -4.06 -17.54 -15.19
N GLN A 19 -4.98 -17.09 -14.33
CA GLN A 19 -4.77 -15.91 -13.47
C GLN A 19 -3.68 -16.15 -12.43
N ILE A 20 -3.62 -17.35 -11.84
CA ILE A 20 -2.54 -17.72 -10.91
C ILE A 20 -1.19 -17.71 -11.63
N HIS A 21 -1.12 -18.25 -12.85
CA HIS A 21 0.10 -18.22 -13.66
C HIS A 21 0.51 -16.78 -14.02
N ALA A 22 -0.44 -15.94 -14.44
CA ALA A 22 -0.19 -14.53 -14.69
C ALA A 22 0.33 -13.80 -13.44
N GLY A 23 -0.24 -14.09 -12.27
CA GLY A 23 0.21 -13.55 -10.99
C GLY A 23 1.63 -13.99 -10.61
N LYS A 24 1.97 -15.27 -10.83
CA LYS A 24 3.34 -15.79 -10.64
C LYS A 24 4.33 -15.14 -11.59
N GLU A 25 3.96 -14.97 -12.86
CA GLU A 25 4.81 -14.29 -13.83
C GLU A 25 5.03 -12.82 -13.49
N PHE A 26 3.97 -12.10 -13.13
CA PHE A 26 4.04 -10.72 -12.69
C PHE A 26 4.97 -10.58 -11.49
N ARG A 27 4.80 -11.45 -10.48
CA ARG A 27 5.67 -11.47 -9.29
C ARG A 27 7.13 -11.70 -9.66
N ARG A 28 7.41 -12.66 -10.54
CA ARG A 28 8.78 -12.93 -11.00
C ARG A 28 9.38 -11.74 -11.75
N LYS A 29 8.61 -11.09 -12.63
CA LYS A 29 9.07 -9.99 -13.49
C LYS A 29 9.25 -8.67 -12.73
N PHE A 30 8.32 -8.32 -11.84
CA PHE A 30 8.25 -6.99 -11.24
C PHE A 30 8.56 -6.96 -9.75
N ALA A 31 8.31 -8.05 -9.02
CA ALA A 31 8.54 -8.09 -7.58
C ALA A 31 9.92 -8.64 -7.19
N TYR A 32 10.76 -9.02 -8.17
CA TYR A 32 12.09 -9.61 -7.96
C TYR A 32 12.09 -10.74 -6.93
N GLU A 33 11.16 -11.69 -7.06
CA GLU A 33 10.95 -12.80 -6.11
C GLU A 33 12.24 -13.56 -5.74
N GLN A 34 13.17 -13.67 -6.69
CA GLN A 34 14.46 -14.35 -6.51
C GLN A 34 15.35 -13.67 -5.47
N GLU A 35 15.24 -12.34 -5.32
CA GLU A 35 16.06 -11.55 -4.40
C GLU A 35 15.43 -11.45 -2.99
N TRP A 36 14.22 -12.00 -2.79
CA TRP A 36 13.51 -11.87 -1.51
C TRP A 36 14.27 -12.48 -0.32
N SER A 37 14.99 -13.58 -0.54
CA SER A 37 15.83 -14.18 0.51
C SER A 37 16.92 -13.20 0.94
N LYS A 38 17.63 -12.62 -0.03
CA LYS A 38 18.70 -11.64 0.23
C LYS A 38 18.17 -10.40 0.95
N TRP A 39 17.02 -9.87 0.54
CA TRP A 39 16.41 -8.72 1.24
C TRP A 39 15.98 -9.07 2.67
N ARG A 40 15.47 -10.28 2.89
CA ARG A 40 15.13 -10.78 4.23
C ARG A 40 16.38 -10.95 5.09
N ASP A 41 17.47 -11.47 4.53
CA ASP A 41 18.74 -11.64 5.22
C ASP A 41 19.36 -10.29 5.58
N PHE A 42 19.34 -9.32 4.66
CA PHE A 42 19.72 -7.93 4.92
C PHE A 42 18.86 -7.27 6.00
N TYR A 43 17.54 -7.52 6.02
CA TYR A 43 16.67 -7.03 7.09
C TYR A 43 17.01 -7.65 8.45
N ARG A 44 17.40 -8.93 8.47
CA ARG A 44 17.79 -9.67 9.68
C ARG A 44 19.22 -9.39 10.13
N GLY A 45 19.99 -8.60 9.38
CA GLY A 45 21.38 -8.31 9.68
C GLY A 45 22.37 -9.41 9.30
N ASN A 46 21.93 -10.38 8.48
CA ASN A 46 22.78 -11.44 7.92
C ASN A 46 23.43 -10.92 6.63
N TRP A 47 24.57 -10.25 6.77
CA TRP A 47 25.31 -9.65 5.66
C TRP A 47 26.36 -10.61 5.10
N ALA A 48 26.53 -10.63 3.78
CA ALA A 48 27.66 -11.32 3.17
C ALA A 48 28.99 -10.61 3.53
N PRO A 49 30.11 -11.34 3.63
CA PRO A 49 31.43 -10.74 3.92
C PRO A 49 31.77 -9.67 2.88
N GLY A 50 32.23 -8.50 3.33
CA GLY A 50 32.58 -7.36 2.46
C GLY A 50 31.41 -6.46 2.05
N VAL A 51 30.17 -6.80 2.41
CA VAL A 51 29.02 -5.88 2.27
C VAL A 51 28.98 -4.97 3.50
N MET A 52 29.04 -3.65 3.28
CA MET A 52 28.95 -2.69 4.38
C MET A 52 27.60 -2.85 5.10
N PRO A 53 27.57 -3.13 6.42
CA PRO A 53 26.33 -3.35 7.19
C PRO A 53 25.59 -2.04 7.51
N LEU A 54 26.10 -0.89 7.05
CA LEU A 54 25.36 0.37 7.01
C LEU A 54 24.26 0.22 5.95
N ASN A 55 23.15 -0.35 6.38
CA ASN A 55 21.92 -0.36 5.62
C ASN A 55 21.36 1.07 5.60
N LEU A 56 22.01 1.95 4.84
CA LEU A 56 21.56 3.32 4.59
C LEU A 56 20.11 3.29 4.14
N PHE A 57 19.74 2.30 3.31
CA PHE A 57 18.36 2.04 2.92
C PHE A 57 17.42 1.77 4.11
N TYR A 58 17.81 0.95 5.09
CA TYR A 58 17.04 0.76 6.31
C TYR A 58 17.06 1.99 7.20
N MET A 59 18.14 2.77 7.28
CA MET A 59 18.12 4.04 8.02
C MET A 59 17.20 5.07 7.35
N PHE A 60 17.17 5.14 6.02
CA PHE A 60 16.24 5.95 5.24
C PHE A 60 14.80 5.45 5.34
N LEU A 61 14.56 4.16 5.16
CA LEU A 61 13.24 3.54 5.35
C LEU A 61 12.78 3.69 6.79
N ARG A 62 13.62 3.45 7.79
CA ARG A 62 13.33 3.66 9.22
C ARG A 62 13.18 5.12 9.58
N SER A 63 13.58 6.10 8.77
CA SER A 63 13.25 7.52 9.03
C SER A 63 12.00 7.98 8.28
N ILE A 64 11.72 7.41 7.10
CA ILE A 64 10.52 7.67 6.29
C ILE A 64 9.30 6.96 6.88
N VAL A 65 9.43 5.68 7.27
CA VAL A 65 8.35 4.85 7.84
C VAL A 65 7.76 5.52 9.07
N PRO A 66 8.52 6.02 10.06
CA PRO A 66 7.97 6.81 11.15
C PRO A 66 7.17 8.04 10.70
N ARG A 67 7.64 8.79 9.70
CA ARG A 67 6.91 9.96 9.21
C ARG A 67 5.60 9.61 8.53
N VAL A 68 5.54 8.50 7.80
CA VAL A 68 4.33 8.05 7.11
C VAL A 68 3.39 7.28 8.06
N TYR A 69 3.93 6.56 9.04
CA TYR A 69 3.21 5.66 9.96
C TYR A 69 2.80 6.31 11.28
N PHE A 70 3.59 7.26 11.82
CA PHE A 70 3.24 7.98 13.05
C PHE A 70 2.45 9.25 12.80
N ARG A 71 2.45 9.80 11.58
CA ARG A 71 1.55 10.90 11.24
C ARG A 71 0.11 10.40 11.24
N ASP A 72 -0.77 11.15 11.88
CA ASP A 72 -2.20 10.84 11.80
C ASP A 72 -2.69 11.05 10.36
N PRO A 73 -3.40 10.07 9.78
CA PRO A 73 -3.91 10.21 8.43
C PRO A 73 -4.95 11.32 8.39
N THR A 74 -4.70 12.33 7.57
CA THR A 74 -5.60 13.46 7.32
C THR A 74 -5.68 13.73 5.84
N VAL A 75 -6.87 14.06 5.36
CA VAL A 75 -7.12 14.50 3.99
C VAL A 75 -7.25 16.01 3.98
N SER A 76 -6.65 16.66 2.99
CA SER A 76 -6.91 18.06 2.67
C SER A 76 -7.66 18.14 1.35
N ILE A 77 -8.70 18.96 1.28
CA ILE A 77 -9.54 19.10 0.10
C ILE A 77 -9.40 20.52 -0.41
N SER A 78 -8.89 20.65 -1.64
CA SER A 78 -8.81 21.92 -2.35
C SER A 78 -9.92 21.97 -3.41
N PRO A 79 -10.68 23.08 -3.50
CA PRO A 79 -11.71 23.20 -4.51
C PRO A 79 -11.10 23.29 -5.90
N ALA A 80 -11.67 22.56 -6.86
CA ALA A 80 -11.20 22.59 -8.26
C ALA A 80 -11.51 23.93 -8.95
N LYS A 81 -12.60 24.60 -8.55
CA LYS A 81 -12.98 25.92 -9.05
C LYS A 81 -12.77 26.98 -7.96
N PRO A 82 -12.17 28.13 -8.29
CA PRO A 82 -12.05 29.23 -7.35
C PRO A 82 -13.44 29.78 -6.99
N GLY A 83 -13.56 30.35 -5.78
CA GLY A 83 -14.81 30.93 -5.28
C GLY A 83 -14.97 30.73 -3.77
N ALA A 84 -15.55 31.72 -3.08
CA ALA A 84 -15.73 31.68 -1.62
C ALA A 84 -16.63 30.52 -1.18
N GLU A 85 -17.70 30.24 -1.92
CA GLU A 85 -18.63 29.14 -1.65
C GLU A 85 -17.96 27.78 -1.83
N ASN A 86 -17.21 27.58 -2.92
CA ASN A 86 -16.48 26.35 -3.17
C ASN A 86 -15.41 26.10 -2.10
N LEU A 87 -14.76 27.16 -1.61
CA LEU A 87 -13.80 27.09 -0.52
C LEU A 87 -14.48 26.69 0.80
N LEU A 88 -15.67 27.24 1.09
CA LEU A 88 -16.48 26.83 2.24
C LEU A 88 -16.91 25.36 2.15
N PHE A 89 -17.38 24.89 0.99
CA PHE A 89 -17.76 23.49 0.78
C PHE A 89 -16.56 22.55 0.93
N ALA A 90 -15.41 22.90 0.36
CA ALA A 90 -14.19 22.12 0.51
C ALA A 90 -13.77 22.00 1.99
N ARG A 91 -13.86 23.09 2.76
CA ARG A 91 -13.57 23.08 4.21
C ARG A 91 -14.56 22.24 5.02
N LEU A 92 -15.84 22.27 4.66
CA LEU A 92 -16.86 21.44 5.29
C LEU A 92 -16.59 19.95 5.04
N LEU A 93 -16.35 19.56 3.79
CA LEU A 93 -16.01 18.19 3.41
C LEU A 93 -14.72 17.73 4.11
N GLU A 94 -13.68 18.55 4.09
CA GLU A 94 -12.40 18.26 4.76
C GLU A 94 -12.60 17.95 6.25
N ARG A 95 -13.47 18.69 6.95
CA ARG A 95 -13.79 18.40 8.36
C ARG A 95 -14.56 17.10 8.55
N VAL A 96 -15.55 16.84 7.70
CA VAL A 96 -16.39 15.63 7.78
C VAL A 96 -15.53 14.38 7.54
N ASP A 97 -14.71 14.39 6.49
CA ASP A 97 -13.88 13.25 6.11
C ASP A 97 -12.81 12.96 7.17
N ASN A 98 -12.14 13.99 7.67
CA ASN A 98 -11.16 13.82 8.75
C ASN A 98 -11.80 13.30 10.04
N LYS A 99 -13.04 13.69 10.35
CA LYS A 99 -13.80 13.13 11.49
C LYS A 99 -14.13 11.66 11.26
N MET A 100 -14.50 11.28 10.05
CA MET A 100 -14.78 9.90 9.66
C MET A 100 -13.53 9.01 9.78
N LEU A 101 -12.39 9.44 9.24
CA LEU A 101 -11.11 8.72 9.32
C LEU A 101 -10.67 8.43 10.77
N ARG A 102 -10.89 9.39 11.67
CA ARG A 102 -10.63 9.20 13.11
C ARG A 102 -11.58 8.17 13.73
N ARG A 103 -12.87 8.23 13.41
CA ARG A 103 -13.88 7.28 13.92
C ARG A 103 -13.63 5.85 13.45
N MET A 104 -13.20 5.68 12.21
CA MET A 104 -12.86 4.38 11.63
C MET A 104 -11.58 3.77 12.23
N LYS A 105 -10.86 4.51 13.09
CA LYS A 105 -9.55 4.12 13.62
C LYS A 105 -8.60 3.72 12.47
N PHE A 106 -8.64 4.46 11.36
CA PHE A 106 -7.94 4.11 10.12
C PHE A 106 -6.44 3.89 10.34
N LYS A 107 -5.82 4.69 11.23
CA LYS A 107 -4.44 4.48 11.66
C LYS A 107 -4.22 3.07 12.21
N GLN A 108 -5.08 2.58 13.12
CA GLN A 108 -4.96 1.24 13.70
C GLN A 108 -5.09 0.15 12.64
N GLN A 109 -5.98 0.33 11.67
CA GLN A 109 -6.11 -0.60 10.53
C GLN A 109 -4.86 -0.59 9.65
N MET A 110 -4.26 0.58 9.37
CA MET A 110 -2.98 0.68 8.67
C MET A 110 -1.81 0.05 9.44
N LYS A 111 -1.90 0.02 10.78
CA LYS A 111 -0.90 -0.64 11.63
C LYS A 111 -1.07 -2.15 11.69
N GLY A 112 -2.22 -2.68 11.29
CA GLY A 112 -2.64 -4.06 11.50
C GLY A 112 -2.25 -5.01 10.38
N VAL A 113 -0.96 -5.34 10.30
CA VAL A 113 -0.39 -6.68 10.03
C VAL A 113 0.90 -6.77 10.83
#